data_AF-A0A3S4YSV2-F1
#
_entry.id   AF-A0A3S4YSV2-F1
#
_cell.length_a   1.000
_cell.length_b   1.000
_cell.length_c   1.000
_cell.angle_alpha   90.00
_cell.angle_beta   90.00
_cell.angle_gamma   90.00
#
_symmetry.space_group_name_H-M   'P 1'
#
loop_
_entity.id
_entity.type
_entity.pdbx_description
1 polymer ?
#
loop_
_entity_poly.entity_id
_entity_poly.type
_entity_poly.pdbx_seq_one_letter_code
_entity_poly.pdbx_strand_id
1 'polypeptide(L)'
;MRKLLNLTKIVLVIFNFAIISCQQDNSMKRFKYNTGSSCPSYYGITTYEQVMYSDSDEMIMIDGVGSLRSPWGDGGVTFIKNSPSENSVPKTLNIGYYSDTEDQFYEGEFQLPSEEIEKFLEEKSKNFGVKSQNINEHKYDRIEIGVALGGMIVVWMKGEGEQREVGKYNAKIVKHHWEDIFDNGTREEEVKYNLEKVFTNKVKEEVLNKTLPIDLWEKYREKFSWNYSVNVPQNAVVNSVYLKMINAEAETNYLKISTDQPSQRAVPYQAEIIWTLNGKRYESRIIFAEGENYYNTIYKATIASSDNPYPADLTKEEIYQNFIKIKPGHPAELIFNLSTSREINVNLKQENTSFNIRKITGKTFQQ
;
A
#
# COMPACT_ATOMS: atom_id res chain seq x y z
N MET A 1 -31.30 -52.57 -43.87
CA MET A 1 -31.85 -52.15 -42.56
C MET A 1 -30.88 -52.29 -41.37
N ARG A 2 -30.11 -53.38 -41.21
CA ARG A 2 -29.18 -53.53 -40.06
C ARG A 2 -28.02 -52.51 -39.96
N LYS A 3 -27.48 -52.02 -41.09
CA LYS A 3 -26.40 -50.99 -41.08
C LYS A 3 -26.90 -49.58 -40.70
N LEU A 4 -28.16 -49.25 -41.01
CA LEU A 4 -28.74 -47.95 -40.67
C LEU A 4 -29.07 -47.82 -39.18
N LEU A 5 -29.47 -48.93 -38.54
CA LEU A 5 -29.80 -48.98 -37.11
C LEU A 5 -28.56 -48.86 -36.20
N ASN A 6 -27.39 -49.28 -36.69
CA ASN A 6 -26.13 -49.16 -35.94
C ASN A 6 -25.55 -47.75 -36.02
N LEU A 7 -25.79 -47.02 -37.12
CA LEU A 7 -25.34 -45.64 -37.27
C LEU A 7 -26.10 -44.69 -36.33
N THR A 8 -27.41 -44.89 -36.15
CA THR A 8 -28.24 -44.09 -35.22
C THR A 8 -27.86 -44.30 -33.76
N LYS A 9 -27.46 -45.52 -33.36
CA LYS A 9 -26.97 -45.79 -31.99
C LYS A 9 -25.59 -45.19 -31.73
N ILE A 10 -24.70 -45.15 -32.72
CA ILE A 10 -23.36 -44.55 -32.58
C ILE A 10 -23.44 -43.02 -32.49
N VAL A 11 -24.33 -42.39 -33.27
CA VAL A 11 -24.54 -40.92 -33.20
C VAL A 11 -25.16 -40.49 -31.86
N LEU A 12 -26.06 -41.28 -31.28
CA LEU A 12 -26.65 -41.00 -29.95
C LEU A 12 -25.65 -41.16 -28.79
N VAL A 13 -24.63 -42.02 -28.93
CA VAL A 13 -23.58 -42.16 -27.91
C VAL A 13 -22.58 -41.01 -27.99
N ILE A 14 -22.22 -40.56 -29.20
CA ILE A 14 -21.29 -39.42 -29.39
C ILE A 14 -21.92 -38.09 -28.94
N PHE A 15 -23.24 -37.92 -29.10
CA PHE A 15 -23.95 -36.72 -28.62
C PHE A 15 -24.06 -36.65 -27.08
N ASN A 16 -23.95 -37.77 -26.37
CA ASN A 16 -23.94 -37.79 -24.90
C ASN A 16 -22.55 -37.50 -24.29
N PHE A 17 -21.46 -37.79 -25.00
CA PHE A 17 -20.10 -37.44 -24.53
C PHE A 17 -19.75 -35.96 -24.72
N ALA A 18 -20.42 -35.25 -25.63
CA ALA A 18 -20.20 -33.82 -25.84
C ALA A 18 -20.79 -32.93 -24.72
N ILE A 19 -21.70 -33.45 -23.89
CA ILE A 19 -22.35 -32.68 -22.80
C ILE A 19 -21.61 -32.85 -21.46
N ILE A 20 -20.67 -33.81 -21.36
CA ILE A 20 -19.91 -34.09 -20.12
C ILE A 20 -18.59 -33.29 -20.08
N SER A 21 -18.17 -32.64 -21.17
CA SER A 21 -16.88 -31.93 -21.27
C SER A 21 -16.95 -30.40 -21.09
N CYS A 22 -18.03 -29.86 -20.53
CA CYS A 22 -18.09 -28.48 -20.03
C CYS A 22 -18.89 -28.40 -18.72
N GLN A 23 -18.65 -29.31 -17.79
CA GLN A 23 -18.69 -28.95 -16.38
C GLN A 23 -17.26 -28.70 -15.94
N GLN A 24 -16.66 -27.64 -16.49
CA GLN A 24 -15.54 -27.02 -15.80
C GLN A 24 -16.15 -26.54 -14.49
N ASP A 25 -15.62 -27.03 -13.38
CA ASP A 25 -16.03 -26.71 -12.03
C ASP A 25 -16.00 -25.18 -11.86
N ASN A 26 -17.13 -24.53 -12.15
CA ASN A 26 -17.36 -23.10 -12.02
C ASN A 26 -17.63 -22.75 -10.54
N SER A 27 -17.00 -23.47 -9.62
CA SER A 27 -16.92 -23.01 -8.24
C SER A 27 -16.10 -21.72 -8.26
N MET A 28 -16.78 -20.59 -8.03
CA MET A 28 -16.12 -19.30 -7.90
C MET A 28 -15.07 -19.43 -6.80
N LYS A 29 -13.80 -19.16 -7.15
CA LYS A 29 -12.70 -19.24 -6.19
C LYS A 29 -12.98 -18.26 -5.06
N ARG A 30 -12.81 -18.74 -3.84
CA ARG A 30 -12.95 -17.94 -2.62
C ARG A 30 -11.60 -17.80 -1.96
N PHE A 31 -11.33 -16.61 -1.44
CA PHE A 31 -10.07 -16.24 -0.85
C PHE A 31 -10.30 -15.66 0.53
N LYS A 32 -9.40 -15.98 1.46
CA LYS A 32 -9.38 -15.39 2.78
C LYS A 32 -8.54 -14.12 2.74
N TYR A 33 -9.18 -12.95 2.71
CA TYR A 33 -8.50 -11.66 2.76
C TYR A 33 -9.25 -10.65 3.63
N ASN A 34 -8.49 -9.72 4.21
CA ASN A 34 -9.01 -8.56 4.92
C ASN A 34 -9.23 -7.39 3.96
N THR A 35 -10.06 -6.44 4.38
CA THR A 35 -10.21 -5.16 3.71
C THR A 35 -9.81 -4.05 4.65
N GLY A 36 -9.56 -2.86 4.12
CA GLY A 36 -9.42 -1.67 4.95
C GLY A 36 -9.31 -0.41 4.13
N SER A 37 -9.40 0.70 4.83
CA SER A 37 -9.37 2.03 4.25
C SER A 37 -8.42 2.94 5.04
N SER A 38 -7.75 3.83 4.31
CA SER A 38 -6.84 4.82 4.86
C SER A 38 -6.99 6.17 4.18
N CYS A 39 -6.56 7.21 4.88
CA CYS A 39 -6.42 8.54 4.31
C CYS A 39 -5.07 9.15 4.73
N PRO A 40 -4.67 10.25 4.11
CA PRO A 40 -3.57 11.04 4.61
C PRO A 40 -3.91 11.60 6.01
N SER A 41 -3.18 11.20 7.05
CA SER A 41 -3.60 11.30 8.47
C SER A 41 -4.04 12.67 9.00
N TYR A 42 -3.67 13.78 8.35
CA TYR A 42 -4.05 15.14 8.78
C TYR A 42 -5.08 15.80 7.88
N TYR A 43 -5.46 15.14 6.80
CA TYR A 43 -6.50 15.59 5.90
C TYR A 43 -7.74 14.76 6.22
N GLY A 44 -8.55 15.26 7.15
CA GLY A 44 -9.73 14.57 7.65
C GLY A 44 -10.65 14.15 6.50
N ILE A 45 -11.00 12.87 6.50
CA ILE A 45 -11.92 12.26 5.55
C ILE A 45 -12.86 11.36 6.33
N THR A 46 -14.15 11.49 6.07
CA THR A 46 -15.20 10.65 6.65
C THR A 46 -15.93 9.91 5.54
N THR A 47 -15.79 8.58 5.49
CA THR A 47 -16.50 7.74 4.53
C THR A 47 -17.90 7.42 5.04
N TYR A 48 -18.90 7.54 4.17
CA TYR A 48 -20.29 7.12 4.45
C TYR A 48 -20.71 5.94 3.59
N GLU A 49 -19.99 5.67 2.49
CA GLU A 49 -20.13 4.47 1.68
C GLU A 49 -18.74 3.92 1.32
N GLN A 50 -18.51 2.63 1.54
CA GLN A 50 -17.33 1.92 1.06
C GLN A 50 -17.63 0.42 0.99
N VAL A 51 -17.90 -0.06 -0.21
CA VAL A 51 -18.30 -1.45 -0.43
C VAL A 51 -17.76 -1.94 -1.77
N MET A 52 -17.35 -3.20 -1.82
CA MET A 52 -17.01 -3.87 -3.07
C MET A 52 -18.05 -4.93 -3.41
N TYR A 53 -18.21 -5.23 -4.69
CA TYR A 53 -19.06 -6.32 -5.16
C TYR A 53 -18.28 -7.27 -6.05
N SER A 54 -18.57 -8.57 -5.95
CA SER A 54 -18.04 -9.59 -6.88
C SER A 54 -18.84 -9.64 -8.19
N ASP A 55 -18.40 -10.49 -9.14
CA ASP A 55 -19.17 -10.83 -10.36
C ASP A 55 -20.56 -11.41 -10.08
N SER A 56 -20.78 -11.99 -8.90
CA SER A 56 -22.05 -12.59 -8.47
C SER A 56 -22.84 -11.69 -7.53
N ASP A 57 -22.55 -10.38 -7.52
CA ASP A 57 -23.13 -9.38 -6.62
C ASP A 57 -22.93 -9.71 -5.12
N GLU A 58 -21.89 -10.48 -4.78
CA GLU A 58 -21.52 -10.70 -3.38
C GLU A 58 -20.98 -9.38 -2.80
N MET A 59 -21.65 -8.87 -1.77
CA MET A 59 -21.21 -7.68 -1.04
C MET A 59 -20.01 -7.99 -0.15
N ILE A 60 -18.92 -7.25 -0.34
CA ILE A 60 -17.67 -7.35 0.42
C ILE A 60 -17.47 -6.02 1.15
N MET A 61 -17.67 -6.06 2.47
CA MET A 61 -17.54 -4.88 3.31
C MET A 61 -16.08 -4.43 3.41
N ILE A 62 -15.84 -3.12 3.29
CA ILE A 62 -14.54 -2.53 3.57
C ILE A 62 -14.50 -2.07 5.02
N ASP A 63 -13.52 -2.54 5.79
CA ASP A 63 -13.31 -2.08 7.15
C ASP A 63 -12.96 -0.58 7.19
N GLY A 64 -13.54 0.15 8.14
CA GLY A 64 -13.22 1.56 8.41
C GLY A 64 -14.26 2.60 7.95
N VAL A 65 -15.55 2.24 7.82
CA VAL A 65 -16.60 3.25 7.53
C VAL A 65 -16.60 4.31 8.66
N GLY A 66 -16.66 5.58 8.29
CA GLY A 66 -16.62 6.72 9.20
C GLY A 66 -15.30 7.50 9.08
N SER A 67 -14.90 8.18 10.16
CA SER A 67 -13.71 9.03 10.14
C SER A 67 -12.44 8.20 9.99
N LEU A 68 -11.76 8.38 8.85
CA LEU A 68 -10.47 7.76 8.57
C LEU A 68 -9.36 8.48 9.34
N ARG A 69 -8.54 7.70 10.06
CA ARG A 69 -7.45 8.22 10.91
C ARG A 69 -6.13 7.45 10.79
N SER A 70 -6.07 6.49 9.87
CA SER A 70 -4.89 5.66 9.66
C SER A 70 -3.95 6.26 8.61
N PRO A 71 -2.64 6.00 8.64
CA PRO A 71 -1.70 6.51 7.64
C PRO A 71 -2.01 6.06 6.21
N TRP A 72 -1.58 6.86 5.24
CA TRP A 72 -1.76 6.60 3.80
C TRP A 72 -1.25 5.20 3.41
N GLY A 73 -2.15 4.38 2.85
CA GLY A 73 -1.88 2.98 2.46
C GLY A 73 -1.65 2.03 3.63
N ASP A 74 -1.93 2.47 4.86
CA ASP A 74 -1.89 1.64 6.05
C ASP A 74 -3.15 1.82 6.87
N GLY A 75 -4.30 1.55 6.24
CA GLY A 75 -5.56 1.41 6.95
C GLY A 75 -5.37 0.41 8.05
N GLY A 76 -5.86 0.70 9.23
CA GLY A 76 -5.72 -0.19 10.36
C GLY A 76 -6.92 0.01 11.24
N VAL A 77 -7.88 -0.91 11.15
CA VAL A 77 -8.83 -1.05 12.24
C VAL A 77 -8.06 -1.51 13.47
N THR A 78 -8.14 -0.71 14.53
CA THR A 78 -7.72 -1.06 15.89
C THR A 78 -8.49 -2.27 16.44
N PHE A 79 -9.49 -2.75 15.70
CA PHE A 79 -10.29 -3.95 15.98
C PHE A 79 -10.64 -4.66 14.67
N ILE A 80 -9.96 -5.76 14.36
CA ILE A 80 -10.43 -6.75 13.38
C ILE A 80 -11.71 -7.34 13.98
N LYS A 81 -12.87 -6.80 13.58
CA LYS A 81 -14.15 -7.23 14.18
C LYS A 81 -14.54 -8.64 13.70
N ASN A 82 -13.99 -9.09 12.57
CA ASN A 82 -14.26 -10.39 11.98
C ASN A 82 -12.95 -11.05 11.55
N SER A 83 -12.75 -12.32 11.92
CA SER A 83 -11.72 -13.14 11.24
C SER A 83 -11.98 -13.08 9.72
N PRO A 84 -10.94 -13.04 8.87
CA PRO A 84 -11.17 -12.83 7.45
C PRO A 84 -12.08 -13.95 6.94
N SER A 85 -13.23 -13.56 6.39
CA SER A 85 -14.16 -14.47 5.73
C SER A 85 -13.57 -14.90 4.40
N GLU A 86 -13.90 -16.11 3.96
CA GLU A 86 -13.68 -16.47 2.57
C GLU A 86 -14.64 -15.62 1.73
N ASN A 87 -14.11 -14.77 0.86
CA ASN A 87 -14.85 -13.86 -0.01
C ASN A 87 -14.49 -14.13 -1.48
N SER A 88 -15.40 -13.83 -2.41
CA SER A 88 -15.07 -13.80 -3.84
C SER A 88 -14.08 -12.68 -4.18
N VAL A 89 -13.48 -12.74 -5.38
CA VAL A 89 -12.67 -11.64 -5.92
C VAL A 89 -13.59 -10.44 -6.20
N PRO A 90 -13.25 -9.23 -5.74
CA PRO A 90 -14.06 -8.05 -6.01
C PRO A 90 -13.89 -7.59 -7.45
N LYS A 91 -14.97 -7.06 -8.00
CA LYS A 91 -15.10 -6.53 -9.35
C LYS A 91 -15.41 -5.05 -9.38
N THR A 92 -16.22 -4.57 -8.45
CA THR A 92 -16.53 -3.14 -8.36
C THR A 92 -16.20 -2.59 -6.99
N LEU A 93 -15.98 -1.29 -6.94
CA LEU A 93 -15.84 -0.49 -5.73
C LEU A 93 -16.83 0.67 -5.80
N ASN A 94 -17.73 0.75 -4.83
CA ASN A 94 -18.54 1.92 -4.55
C ASN A 94 -17.95 2.65 -3.35
N ILE A 95 -17.76 3.95 -3.50
CA ILE A 95 -17.19 4.78 -2.45
C ILE A 95 -17.83 6.16 -2.43
N GLY A 96 -18.19 6.59 -1.23
CA GLY A 96 -18.77 7.88 -0.91
C GLY A 96 -18.13 8.45 0.34
N TYR A 97 -17.59 9.66 0.25
CA TYR A 97 -16.90 10.29 1.37
C TYR A 97 -17.04 11.82 1.38
N TYR A 98 -16.85 12.37 2.57
CA TYR A 98 -16.75 13.79 2.82
C TYR A 98 -15.31 14.15 3.17
N SER A 99 -14.74 15.14 2.48
CA SER A 99 -13.42 15.70 2.79
C SER A 99 -13.58 16.91 3.71
N ASP A 100 -13.15 16.77 4.97
CA ASP A 100 -13.29 17.81 5.98
C ASP A 100 -12.46 19.06 5.65
N THR A 101 -11.33 18.86 4.97
CA THR A 101 -10.45 19.97 4.56
C THR A 101 -10.97 20.70 3.32
N GLU A 102 -11.59 19.99 2.39
CA GLU A 102 -12.09 20.57 1.14
C GLU A 102 -13.55 21.03 1.23
N ASP A 103 -14.25 20.68 2.31
CA ASP A 103 -15.66 20.98 2.52
C ASP A 103 -16.54 20.45 1.37
N GLN A 104 -16.28 19.21 0.93
CA GLN A 104 -16.87 18.62 -0.28
C GLN A 104 -17.20 17.14 -0.13
N PHE A 105 -18.32 16.73 -0.75
CA PHE A 105 -18.72 15.33 -0.92
C PHE A 105 -18.21 14.78 -2.24
N TYR A 106 -17.77 13.53 -2.21
CA TYR A 106 -17.23 12.80 -3.34
C TYR A 106 -17.84 11.41 -3.44
N GLU A 107 -18.24 10.99 -4.64
CA GLU A 107 -18.75 9.64 -4.91
C GLU A 107 -18.17 9.03 -6.19
N GLY A 108 -18.06 7.72 -6.21
CA GLY A 108 -17.68 6.98 -7.41
C GLY A 108 -18.02 5.50 -7.34
N GLU A 109 -18.28 4.95 -8.52
CA GLU A 109 -18.37 3.52 -8.79
C GLU A 109 -17.29 3.16 -9.81
N PHE A 110 -16.45 2.18 -9.48
CA PHE A 110 -15.27 1.84 -10.28
C PHE A 110 -15.18 0.35 -10.53
N GLN A 111 -14.78 -0.04 -11.75
CA GLN A 111 -14.39 -1.41 -12.06
C GLN A 111 -12.97 -1.65 -11.57
N LEU A 112 -12.78 -2.72 -10.81
CA LEU A 112 -11.50 -3.18 -10.27
C LEU A 112 -10.85 -4.18 -11.24
N PRO A 113 -9.51 -4.29 -11.26
CA PRO A 113 -8.81 -5.27 -12.08
C PRO A 113 -8.87 -6.67 -11.43
N SER A 114 -10.04 -7.30 -11.45
CA SER A 114 -10.29 -8.58 -10.75
C SER A 114 -9.28 -9.67 -11.11
N GLU A 115 -8.88 -9.80 -12.38
CA GLU A 115 -7.88 -10.79 -12.79
C GLU A 115 -6.49 -10.55 -12.15
N GLU A 116 -6.11 -9.29 -11.92
CA GLU A 116 -4.85 -8.95 -11.27
C GLU A 116 -4.94 -9.17 -9.75
N ILE A 117 -6.06 -8.77 -9.14
CA ILE A 117 -6.34 -9.02 -7.72
C ILE A 117 -6.34 -10.53 -7.43
N GLU A 118 -6.99 -11.34 -8.27
CA GLU A 118 -6.99 -12.81 -8.15
C GLU A 118 -5.57 -13.37 -8.19
N LYS A 119 -4.74 -12.93 -9.13
CA LYS A 119 -3.32 -13.37 -9.21
C LYS A 119 -2.55 -13.04 -7.93
N PHE A 120 -2.79 -11.87 -7.33
CA PHE A 120 -2.17 -11.51 -6.05
C PHE A 120 -2.64 -12.39 -4.89
N LEU A 121 -3.95 -12.67 -4.82
CA LEU A 121 -4.53 -13.55 -3.80
C LEU A 121 -4.05 -15.01 -3.95
N GLU A 122 -3.73 -15.46 -5.16
CA GLU A 122 -3.15 -16.78 -5.42
C GLU A 122 -1.64 -16.85 -5.15
N GLU A 123 -0.93 -15.72 -5.08
CA GLU A 123 0.52 -15.71 -4.92
C GLU A 123 0.92 -16.26 -3.54
N LYS A 124 1.60 -17.40 -3.52
CA LYS A 124 2.10 -18.01 -2.27
C LYS A 124 3.33 -17.28 -1.74
N SER A 125 3.43 -17.19 -0.41
CA SER A 125 4.61 -16.66 0.25
C SER A 125 5.82 -17.55 0.00
N LYS A 126 6.96 -16.96 -0.37
CA LYS A 126 8.23 -17.69 -0.59
C LYS A 126 8.79 -18.34 0.68
N ASN A 127 8.31 -17.94 1.85
CA ASN A 127 8.70 -18.50 3.15
C ASN A 127 7.78 -19.64 3.62
N PHE A 128 6.80 -20.05 2.80
CA PHE A 128 5.99 -21.23 3.07
C PHE A 128 6.88 -22.47 3.18
N GLY A 129 7.06 -22.98 4.41
CA GLY A 129 7.90 -24.16 4.71
C GLY A 129 9.13 -23.91 5.61
N VAL A 130 9.44 -22.67 5.98
CA VAL A 130 10.34 -22.41 7.12
C VAL A 130 9.55 -22.71 8.40
N LYS A 131 10.14 -23.41 9.39
CA LYS A 131 9.51 -23.85 10.66
C LYS A 131 9.08 -22.69 11.61
N SER A 132 8.47 -21.64 11.09
CA SER A 132 7.77 -20.60 11.83
C SER A 132 6.28 -20.93 11.76
N GLN A 133 5.65 -21.11 12.93
CA GLN A 133 4.26 -21.58 13.03
C GLN A 133 3.20 -20.56 12.60
N ASN A 134 3.57 -19.35 12.16
CA ASN A 134 2.64 -18.24 11.93
C ASN A 134 2.79 -17.54 10.56
N ILE A 135 3.42 -18.17 9.56
CA ILE A 135 3.54 -17.54 8.23
C ILE A 135 2.23 -17.72 7.45
N ASN A 136 1.65 -16.61 6.98
CA ASN A 136 0.53 -16.64 6.03
C ASN A 136 0.93 -17.39 4.76
N GLU A 137 0.09 -18.35 4.34
CA GLU A 137 0.34 -19.13 3.11
C GLU A 137 0.41 -18.23 1.87
N HIS A 138 -0.43 -17.19 1.85
CA HIS A 138 -0.52 -16.22 0.77
C HIS A 138 0.36 -15.00 1.06
N LYS A 139 1.03 -14.52 0.01
CA LYS A 139 1.88 -13.33 0.07
C LYS A 139 1.06 -12.06 0.24
N TYR A 140 -0.14 -12.02 -0.34
CA TYR A 140 -1.12 -10.94 -0.17
C TYR A 140 -2.40 -11.51 0.41
N ASP A 141 -2.89 -10.87 1.46
CA ASP A 141 -4.08 -11.29 2.21
C ASP A 141 -4.96 -10.09 2.57
N ARG A 142 -4.75 -8.94 1.93
CA ARG A 142 -5.50 -7.73 2.20
C ARG A 142 -5.66 -6.82 1.00
N ILE A 143 -6.85 -6.25 0.86
CA ILE A 143 -7.17 -5.17 -0.08
C ILE A 143 -7.29 -3.87 0.71
N GLU A 144 -6.51 -2.87 0.33
CA GLU A 144 -6.44 -1.58 1.02
C GLU A 144 -6.91 -0.46 0.09
N ILE A 145 -7.80 0.40 0.57
CA ILE A 145 -8.38 1.53 -0.17
C ILE A 145 -7.86 2.84 0.41
N GLY A 146 -7.08 3.59 -0.36
CA GLY A 146 -6.62 4.92 -0.01
C GLY A 146 -7.53 5.98 -0.58
N VAL A 147 -8.00 6.89 0.26
CA VAL A 147 -8.77 8.08 -0.14
C VAL A 147 -7.95 9.33 0.14
N ALA A 148 -7.72 10.15 -0.87
CA ALA A 148 -6.98 11.40 -0.76
C ALA A 148 -7.80 12.59 -1.27
N LEU A 149 -7.23 13.80 -1.18
CA LEU A 149 -7.91 15.02 -1.63
C LEU A 149 -8.24 14.98 -3.13
N GLY A 150 -9.18 15.82 -3.56
CA GLY A 150 -9.53 15.98 -4.98
C GLY A 150 -10.25 14.80 -5.63
N GLY A 151 -10.80 13.89 -4.83
CA GLY A 151 -11.48 12.70 -5.34
C GLY A 151 -10.57 11.48 -5.54
N MET A 152 -9.27 11.55 -5.22
CA MET A 152 -8.33 10.49 -5.56
C MET A 152 -8.56 9.22 -4.73
N ILE A 153 -8.71 8.08 -5.41
CA ILE A 153 -8.83 6.75 -4.80
C ILE A 153 -7.72 5.86 -5.32
N VAL A 154 -7.04 5.14 -4.43
CA VAL A 154 -6.01 4.16 -4.78
C VAL A 154 -6.34 2.82 -4.13
N VAL A 155 -6.13 1.74 -4.87
CA VAL A 155 -6.35 0.37 -4.38
C VAL A 155 -5.02 -0.36 -4.37
N TRP A 156 -4.68 -0.95 -3.23
CA TRP A 156 -3.48 -1.78 -3.07
C TRP A 156 -3.83 -3.22 -2.67
N MET A 157 -3.03 -4.16 -3.17
CA MET A 157 -2.88 -5.48 -2.57
C MET A 157 -1.77 -5.41 -1.53
N LYS A 158 -2.07 -5.87 -0.31
CA LYS A 158 -1.17 -5.83 0.84
C LYS A 158 -1.00 -7.22 1.44
N GLY A 159 0.20 -7.47 1.97
CA GLY A 159 0.51 -8.58 2.84
C GLY A 159 1.71 -8.26 3.72
N GLU A 160 2.29 -9.27 4.37
CA GLU A 160 3.41 -9.08 5.29
C GLU A 160 4.65 -8.59 4.53
N GLY A 161 5.04 -7.34 4.77
CA GLY A 161 6.22 -6.73 4.15
C GLY A 161 6.10 -6.47 2.64
N GLU A 162 4.89 -6.56 2.08
CA GLU A 162 4.61 -6.39 0.65
C GLU A 162 3.35 -5.55 0.45
N GLN A 163 3.41 -4.56 -0.43
CA GLN A 163 2.25 -3.77 -0.83
C GLN A 163 2.42 -3.28 -2.26
N ARG A 164 1.42 -3.48 -3.11
CA ARG A 164 1.44 -3.14 -4.54
C ARG A 164 0.18 -2.40 -4.93
N GLU A 165 0.34 -1.31 -5.66
CA GLU A 165 -0.79 -0.59 -6.24
C GLU A 165 -1.37 -1.38 -7.41
N VAL A 166 -2.69 -1.57 -7.42
CA VAL A 166 -3.41 -2.27 -8.50
C VAL A 166 -4.39 -1.36 -9.24
N GLY A 167 -4.79 -0.24 -8.66
CA GLY A 167 -5.71 0.68 -9.32
C GLY A 167 -5.67 2.09 -8.76
N LYS A 168 -5.96 3.06 -9.62
CA LYS A 168 -6.16 4.47 -9.26
C LYS A 168 -7.38 5.02 -9.98
N TYR A 169 -8.25 5.68 -9.22
CA TYR A 169 -9.53 6.19 -9.68
C TYR A 169 -9.75 7.63 -9.17
N ASN A 170 -10.80 8.27 -9.68
CA ASN A 170 -11.18 9.61 -9.25
C ASN A 170 -12.70 9.66 -9.02
N ALA A 171 -13.10 9.84 -7.76
CA ALA A 171 -14.46 10.16 -7.38
C ALA A 171 -14.83 11.56 -7.90
N LYS A 172 -16.12 11.77 -8.12
CA LYS A 172 -16.67 13.05 -8.59
C LYS A 172 -17.27 13.80 -7.42
N ILE A 173 -17.16 15.12 -7.47
CA ILE A 173 -17.86 15.99 -6.53
C ILE A 173 -19.37 15.79 -6.71
N VAL A 174 -20.07 15.55 -5.62
CA VAL A 174 -21.53 15.47 -5.56
C VAL A 174 -22.08 16.50 -4.58
N LYS A 175 -23.39 16.77 -4.69
CA LYS A 175 -24.09 17.67 -3.78
C LYS A 175 -25.06 16.85 -2.94
N HIS A 176 -24.77 16.79 -1.65
CA HIS A 176 -25.65 16.23 -0.64
C HIS A 176 -25.99 17.28 0.41
N HIS A 177 -27.16 17.17 1.02
CA HIS A 177 -27.40 17.81 2.30
C HIS A 177 -26.73 16.97 3.39
N TRP A 178 -26.19 17.64 4.42
CA TRP A 178 -25.47 16.95 5.48
C TRP A 178 -26.35 15.92 6.18
N GLU A 179 -27.60 16.30 6.41
CA GLU A 179 -28.63 15.54 7.11
C GLU A 179 -29.14 14.33 6.30
N ASP A 180 -28.87 14.28 4.99
CA ASP A 180 -29.21 13.12 4.16
C ASP A 180 -28.20 11.98 4.33
N ILE A 181 -26.99 12.29 4.83
CA ILE A 181 -25.85 11.37 4.90
C ILE A 181 -25.50 11.04 6.35
N PHE A 182 -25.53 12.03 7.24
CA PHE A 182 -25.11 11.89 8.63
C PHE A 182 -26.27 12.17 9.58
N ASP A 183 -26.67 11.14 10.33
CA ASP A 183 -27.78 11.20 11.28
C ASP A 183 -27.48 12.02 12.54
N ASN A 184 -26.20 12.27 12.85
CA ASN A 184 -25.75 12.88 14.10
C ASN A 184 -24.79 14.04 13.85
N GLY A 185 -24.93 15.09 14.66
CA GLY A 185 -24.09 16.29 14.60
C GLY A 185 -24.38 17.16 13.38
N THR A 186 -23.91 18.40 13.43
CA THR A 186 -23.96 19.31 12.30
C THR A 186 -22.62 19.32 11.56
N ARG A 187 -22.66 19.67 10.27
CA ARG A 187 -21.45 19.90 9.46
C ARG A 187 -20.47 20.85 10.14
N GLU A 188 -20.96 21.91 10.78
CA GLU A 188 -20.13 22.90 11.46
C GLU A 188 -19.42 22.30 12.69
N GLU A 189 -20.12 21.48 13.47
CA GLU A 189 -19.55 20.81 14.65
C GLU A 189 -18.45 19.81 14.26
N GLU A 190 -18.67 18.99 13.22
CA GLU A 190 -17.67 18.03 12.75
C GLU A 190 -16.44 18.73 12.17
N VAL A 191 -16.63 19.74 11.32
CA VAL A 191 -15.53 20.54 10.78
C VAL A 191 -14.74 21.21 11.91
N LYS A 192 -15.42 21.76 12.93
CA LYS A 192 -14.77 22.33 14.11
C LYS A 192 -13.99 21.30 14.90
N TYR A 193 -14.55 20.11 15.13
CA TYR A 193 -13.86 19.02 15.81
C TYR A 193 -12.58 18.62 15.05
N ASN A 194 -12.66 18.44 13.74
CA ASN A 194 -11.52 18.07 12.91
C ASN A 194 -10.46 19.17 12.86
N LEU A 195 -10.85 20.43 12.77
CA LEU A 195 -9.95 21.57 12.94
C LEU A 195 -9.23 21.53 14.29
N GLU A 196 -9.92 21.27 15.40
CA GLU A 196 -9.31 21.30 16.72
C GLU A 196 -8.44 20.08 17.04
N LYS A 197 -8.82 18.89 16.56
CA LYS A 197 -8.28 17.60 17.03
C LYS A 197 -7.51 16.80 15.98
N VAL A 198 -7.76 17.02 14.69
CA VAL A 198 -7.17 16.22 13.60
C VAL A 198 -6.14 17.03 12.82
N PHE A 199 -6.45 18.28 12.48
CA PHE A 199 -5.59 19.07 11.62
C PHE A 199 -4.36 19.61 12.35
N THR A 200 -3.21 19.44 11.72
CA THR A 200 -1.98 20.12 12.14
C THR A 200 -2.05 21.61 11.79
N ASN A 201 -1.18 22.43 12.40
CA ASN A 201 -1.10 23.87 12.06
C ASN A 201 -0.86 24.10 10.56
N LYS A 202 -0.05 23.25 9.92
CA LYS A 202 0.15 23.27 8.47
C LYS A 202 -1.17 23.11 7.71
N VAL A 203 -1.94 22.06 8.01
CA VAL A 203 -3.21 21.81 7.31
C VAL A 203 -4.22 22.94 7.57
N LYS A 204 -4.26 23.49 8.79
CA LYS A 204 -5.08 24.67 9.11
C LYS A 204 -4.73 25.87 8.23
N GLU A 205 -3.43 26.15 8.06
CA GLU A 205 -2.96 27.22 7.18
C GLU A 205 -3.30 26.95 5.71
N GLU A 206 -3.19 25.70 5.26
CA GLU A 206 -3.54 25.31 3.89
C GLU A 206 -5.05 25.47 3.61
N VAL A 207 -5.91 25.11 4.57
CA VAL A 207 -7.35 25.34 4.50
C VAL A 207 -7.65 26.84 4.47
N LEU A 208 -7.10 27.61 5.43
CA LEU A 208 -7.33 29.06 5.55
C LEU A 208 -6.92 29.82 4.28
N ASN A 209 -5.78 29.46 3.71
CA ASN A 209 -5.20 30.12 2.54
C ASN A 209 -5.65 29.51 1.21
N LYS A 210 -6.48 28.45 1.23
CA LYS A 210 -6.92 27.70 0.04
C LYS A 210 -5.75 27.16 -0.79
N THR A 211 -4.73 26.62 -0.11
CA THR A 211 -3.51 26.05 -0.70
C THR A 211 -3.38 24.55 -0.44
N LEU A 212 -4.51 23.84 -0.28
CA LEU A 212 -4.51 22.39 -0.10
C LEU A 212 -3.73 21.70 -1.24
N PRO A 213 -2.85 20.73 -0.93
CA PRO A 213 -1.97 20.15 -1.92
C PRO A 213 -2.66 18.97 -2.64
N ILE A 214 -3.70 19.26 -3.41
CA ILE A 214 -4.55 18.26 -4.09
C ILE A 214 -3.73 17.25 -4.90
N ASP A 215 -2.69 17.71 -5.60
CA ASP A 215 -1.87 16.86 -6.49
C ASP A 215 -0.74 16.10 -5.76
N LEU A 216 -0.63 16.20 -4.43
CA LEU A 216 0.50 15.65 -3.69
C LEU A 216 0.62 14.13 -3.82
N TRP A 217 -0.50 13.41 -3.67
CA TRP A 217 -0.50 11.96 -3.74
C TRP A 217 -0.32 11.42 -5.16
N GLU A 218 -0.67 12.20 -6.19
CA GLU A 218 -0.33 11.85 -7.56
C GLU A 218 1.18 11.97 -7.80
N LYS A 219 1.83 13.00 -7.25
CA LYS A 219 3.31 13.11 -7.30
C LYS A 219 4.01 11.96 -6.59
N TYR A 220 3.44 11.45 -5.51
CA TYR A 220 4.01 10.28 -4.81
C TYR A 220 4.03 9.02 -5.67
N ARG A 221 3.07 8.89 -6.60
CA ARG A 221 2.97 7.74 -7.51
C ARG A 221 3.99 7.76 -8.65
N GLU A 222 4.76 8.84 -8.81
CA GLU A 222 5.81 8.89 -9.82
C GLU A 222 6.83 7.78 -9.57
N LYS A 223 6.99 6.90 -10.56
CA LYS A 223 7.93 5.77 -10.51
C LYS A 223 9.18 6.09 -11.30
N PHE A 224 10.31 5.73 -10.71
CA PHE A 224 11.63 5.89 -11.28
C PHE A 224 12.22 4.51 -11.56
N SER A 225 13.06 4.42 -12.60
CA SER A 225 13.83 3.21 -12.86
C SER A 225 15.01 3.16 -11.88
N TRP A 226 14.92 2.34 -10.83
CA TRP A 226 16.05 2.19 -9.91
C TRP A 226 16.14 0.81 -9.27
N ASN A 227 17.36 0.47 -8.85
CA ASN A 227 17.71 -0.69 -8.06
C ASN A 227 18.46 -0.27 -6.79
N TYR A 228 18.79 -1.22 -5.93
CA TYR A 228 19.60 -0.94 -4.75
C TYR A 228 20.75 -1.94 -4.61
N SER A 229 21.76 -1.54 -3.85
CA SER A 229 22.84 -2.42 -3.37
C SER A 229 23.16 -2.13 -1.90
N VAL A 230 23.62 -3.15 -1.20
CA VAL A 230 23.96 -3.06 0.22
C VAL A 230 25.43 -3.46 0.44
N ASN A 231 26.24 -2.50 0.84
CA ASN A 231 27.61 -2.71 1.28
C ASN A 231 27.60 -2.97 2.78
N VAL A 232 28.01 -4.17 3.18
CA VAL A 232 28.18 -4.62 4.56
C VAL A 232 29.65 -4.96 4.83
N PRO A 233 30.09 -5.05 6.11
CA PRO A 233 31.46 -5.48 6.43
C PRO A 233 31.82 -6.83 5.79
N GLN A 234 33.11 -7.05 5.55
CA GLN A 234 33.60 -8.32 4.99
C GLN A 234 33.11 -9.52 5.83
N ASN A 235 32.67 -10.58 5.17
CA ASN A 235 32.06 -11.79 5.76
C ASN A 235 30.67 -11.59 6.39
N ALA A 236 30.05 -10.42 6.24
CA ALA A 236 28.65 -10.25 6.57
C ALA A 236 27.74 -10.79 5.47
N VAL A 237 26.54 -11.21 5.85
CA VAL A 237 25.49 -11.71 4.95
C VAL A 237 24.25 -10.86 5.13
N VAL A 238 23.76 -10.26 4.04
CA VAL A 238 22.46 -9.57 4.03
C VAL A 238 21.35 -10.63 4.04
N ASN A 239 20.50 -10.58 5.06
CA ASN A 239 19.40 -11.51 5.25
C ASN A 239 18.11 -11.01 4.58
N SER A 240 17.82 -9.71 4.71
CA SER A 240 16.66 -9.10 4.05
C SER A 240 16.82 -7.59 3.90
N VAL A 241 16.21 -7.05 2.86
CA VAL A 241 16.05 -5.61 2.63
C VAL A 241 14.56 -5.34 2.47
N TYR A 242 14.01 -4.54 3.37
CA TYR A 242 12.64 -4.06 3.32
C TYR A 242 12.63 -2.58 2.95
N LEU A 243 11.79 -2.20 2.01
CA LEU A 243 11.63 -0.83 1.53
C LEU A 243 10.15 -0.42 1.63
N LYS A 244 9.91 0.80 2.11
CA LYS A 244 8.61 1.49 1.97
C LYS A 244 8.77 2.72 1.10
N MET A 245 7.86 2.88 0.15
CA MET A 245 7.86 3.95 -0.83
C MET A 245 6.76 4.98 -0.53
N ILE A 246 6.95 6.21 -1.00
CA ILE A 246 6.08 7.35 -0.68
C ILE A 246 4.63 7.20 -1.17
N ASN A 247 4.39 6.34 -2.17
CA ASN A 247 3.04 5.96 -2.64
C ASN A 247 2.42 4.81 -1.84
N ALA A 248 3.00 4.45 -0.69
CA ALA A 248 2.62 3.33 0.15
C ALA A 248 2.84 1.92 -0.45
N GLU A 249 3.51 1.80 -1.60
CA GLU A 249 4.04 0.49 -2.00
C GLU A 249 5.19 0.07 -1.06
N ALA A 250 5.34 -1.23 -0.88
CA ALA A 250 6.40 -1.81 -0.07
C ALA A 250 6.86 -3.14 -0.66
N GLU A 251 8.12 -3.48 -0.43
CA GLU A 251 8.68 -4.77 -0.85
C GLU A 251 9.74 -5.29 0.11
N THR A 252 9.78 -6.62 0.26
CA THR A 252 10.81 -7.32 1.03
C THR A 252 11.60 -8.26 0.12
N ASN A 253 12.90 -8.01 0.03
CA ASN A 253 13.82 -8.85 -0.71
C ASN A 253 14.71 -9.65 0.25
N TYR A 254 14.51 -10.96 0.30
CA TYR A 254 15.31 -11.88 1.14
C TYR A 254 16.58 -12.33 0.44
N LEU A 255 17.68 -12.42 1.20
CA LEU A 255 19.00 -12.90 0.77
C LEU A 255 19.57 -12.20 -0.48
N LYS A 256 19.07 -10.99 -0.80
CA LYS A 256 19.49 -10.19 -1.94
C LYS A 256 20.28 -8.97 -1.48
N ILE A 257 21.57 -8.98 -1.79
CA ILE A 257 22.48 -7.84 -1.56
C ILE A 257 22.33 -6.75 -2.63
N SER A 258 21.83 -7.11 -3.81
CA SER A 258 21.52 -6.22 -4.93
C SER A 258 20.27 -6.67 -5.67
N THR A 259 19.66 -5.74 -6.41
CA THR A 259 18.69 -6.08 -7.45
C THR A 259 19.35 -5.92 -8.81
N ASP A 260 19.59 -7.03 -9.51
CA ASP A 260 20.36 -7.04 -10.78
C ASP A 260 19.64 -6.32 -11.92
N GLN A 261 18.31 -6.20 -11.84
CA GLN A 261 17.50 -5.48 -12.82
C GLN A 261 16.79 -4.31 -12.13
N PRO A 262 16.90 -3.09 -12.69
CA PRO A 262 16.13 -1.95 -12.21
C PRO A 262 14.63 -2.25 -12.38
N SER A 263 13.83 -1.76 -11.43
CA SER A 263 12.38 -1.85 -11.51
C SER A 263 11.79 -0.47 -11.34
N GLN A 264 10.58 -0.28 -11.86
CA GLN A 264 9.83 0.95 -11.69
C GLN A 264 9.33 1.02 -10.24
N ARG A 265 9.94 1.88 -9.44
CA ARG A 265 9.65 2.06 -8.02
C ARG A 265 9.45 3.53 -7.72
N ALA A 266 8.48 3.84 -6.87
CA ALA A 266 8.39 5.18 -6.29
C ALA A 266 9.58 5.44 -5.35
N VAL A 267 9.75 6.70 -4.94
CA VAL A 267 10.85 7.12 -4.06
C VAL A 267 10.71 6.42 -2.69
N PRO A 268 11.79 5.83 -2.13
CA PRO A 268 11.75 5.26 -0.80
C PRO A 268 11.76 6.34 0.27
N TYR A 269 11.03 6.13 1.37
CA TYR A 269 11.10 7.00 2.56
C TYR A 269 11.61 6.26 3.81
N GLN A 270 11.57 4.94 3.79
CA GLN A 270 12.06 4.07 4.85
C GLN A 270 12.72 2.81 4.28
N ALA A 271 13.80 2.36 4.94
CA ALA A 271 14.46 1.10 4.64
C ALA A 271 14.86 0.37 5.93
N GLU A 272 14.68 -0.95 5.95
CA GLU A 272 15.12 -1.83 7.03
C GLU A 272 15.94 -2.98 6.46
N ILE A 273 17.18 -3.12 6.93
CA ILE A 273 18.13 -4.09 6.40
C ILE A 273 18.61 -4.97 7.53
N ILE A 274 18.29 -6.26 7.44
CA ILE A 274 18.77 -7.27 8.39
C ILE A 274 19.99 -7.94 7.78
N TRP A 275 21.08 -8.02 8.55
CA TRP A 275 22.31 -8.67 8.15
C TRP A 275 23.00 -9.36 9.32
N THR A 276 23.83 -10.34 9.03
CA THR A 276 24.52 -11.16 10.04
C THR A 276 26.02 -11.06 9.84
N LEU A 277 26.77 -10.85 10.92
CA LEU A 277 28.24 -10.86 10.90
C LEU A 277 28.73 -11.70 12.08
N ASN A 278 29.55 -12.73 11.81
CA ASN A 278 30.11 -13.62 12.82
C ASN A 278 29.04 -14.23 13.76
N GLY A 279 27.89 -14.63 13.19
CA GLY A 279 26.76 -15.20 13.94
C GLY A 279 25.92 -14.21 14.73
N LYS A 280 26.27 -12.91 14.74
CA LYS A 280 25.48 -11.85 15.38
C LYS A 280 24.57 -11.19 14.34
N ARG A 281 23.30 -11.02 14.71
CA ARG A 281 22.30 -10.35 13.87
C ARG A 281 22.34 -8.85 14.11
N TYR A 282 22.26 -8.11 13.01
CA TYR A 282 22.20 -6.66 12.98
C TYR A 282 20.96 -6.22 12.20
N GLU A 283 20.39 -5.11 12.62
CA GLU A 283 19.26 -4.45 11.96
C GLU A 283 19.61 -2.99 11.75
N SER A 284 19.72 -2.59 10.49
CA SER A 284 19.94 -1.21 10.08
C SER A 284 18.60 -0.60 9.68
N ARG A 285 18.13 0.37 10.47
CA ARG A 285 16.88 1.09 10.25
C ARG A 285 17.19 2.48 9.71
N ILE A 286 16.57 2.86 8.61
CA ILE A 286 16.89 4.06 7.85
C ILE A 286 15.60 4.78 7.49
N ILE A 287 15.60 6.08 7.76
CA ILE A 287 14.53 6.99 7.42
C ILE A 287 15.11 8.13 6.60
N PHE A 288 14.54 8.38 5.43
CA PHE A 288 15.00 9.41 4.49
C PHE A 288 14.42 10.80 4.83
N ALA A 289 14.59 11.20 6.09
CA ALA A 289 14.27 12.52 6.61
C ALA A 289 15.14 12.84 7.82
N GLU A 290 15.32 14.13 8.10
CA GLU A 290 16.02 14.60 9.30
C GLU A 290 15.08 14.59 10.53
N GLY A 291 15.56 14.07 11.66
CA GLY A 291 14.91 14.25 12.95
C GLY A 291 14.75 12.96 13.75
N GLU A 292 15.24 12.97 14.99
CA GLU A 292 15.10 11.81 15.88
C GLU A 292 13.65 11.53 16.30
N ASN A 293 12.76 12.53 16.26
CA ASN A 293 11.34 12.35 16.57
C ASN A 293 10.69 11.36 15.60
N TYR A 294 10.95 11.51 14.29
CA TYR A 294 10.40 10.62 13.29
C TYR A 294 10.88 9.19 13.46
N TYR A 295 12.18 9.04 13.70
CA TYR A 295 12.79 7.77 14.04
C TYR A 295 12.19 7.15 15.31
N ASN A 296 12.01 7.92 16.38
CA ASN A 296 11.49 7.42 17.66
C ASN A 296 10.02 6.99 17.54
N THR A 297 9.21 7.70 16.76
CA THR A 297 7.83 7.28 16.50
C THR A 297 7.77 5.96 15.76
N ILE A 298 8.53 5.81 14.68
CA ILE A 298 8.50 4.57 13.90
C ILE A 298 9.08 3.41 14.72
N TYR A 299 10.14 3.64 15.50
CA TYR A 299 10.96 2.54 16.01
C TYR A 299 11.07 2.38 17.52
N LYS A 300 10.65 3.35 18.33
CA LYS A 300 10.76 3.28 19.81
C LYS A 300 9.44 3.37 20.56
N ALA A 301 8.32 3.65 19.88
CA ALA A 301 6.97 3.72 20.47
C ALA A 301 6.93 4.38 21.86
N THR A 302 7.61 5.52 22.02
CA THR A 302 7.52 6.31 23.25
C THR A 302 6.22 7.10 23.24
N ILE A 303 5.34 6.75 24.18
CA ILE A 303 4.07 7.42 24.47
C ILE A 303 4.32 8.93 24.64
N ALA A 304 3.47 9.74 24.02
CA ALA A 304 3.27 11.17 24.25
C ALA A 304 4.41 12.13 23.83
N SER A 305 4.31 12.66 22.61
CA SER A 305 4.22 14.12 22.45
C SER A 305 3.38 14.42 21.21
N SER A 306 2.52 15.42 21.32
CA SER A 306 1.49 15.85 20.38
C SER A 306 2.01 16.45 19.06
N ASP A 307 3.30 16.29 18.76
CA ASP A 307 3.91 16.90 17.58
C ASP A 307 4.23 15.82 16.55
N ASN A 308 3.61 15.97 15.39
CA ASN A 308 3.49 14.88 14.46
C ASN A 308 4.82 14.53 13.75
N PRO A 309 5.27 13.28 13.81
CA PRO A 309 6.58 12.87 13.31
C PRO A 309 6.70 12.65 11.80
N TYR A 310 5.60 12.42 11.07
CA TYR A 310 5.67 12.23 9.61
C TYR A 310 5.81 13.57 8.90
N PRO A 311 6.74 13.73 7.93
CA PRO A 311 6.75 14.90 7.07
C PRO A 311 5.40 15.00 6.37
N ALA A 312 4.69 16.11 6.61
CA ALA A 312 3.38 16.33 6.00
C ALA A 312 3.45 16.48 4.47
N ASP A 313 4.65 16.52 3.90
CA ASP A 313 4.94 16.53 2.47
C ASP A 313 6.35 15.95 2.23
N LEU A 314 6.41 14.68 1.83
CA LEU A 314 7.63 13.93 1.55
C LEU A 314 8.34 14.42 0.28
N THR A 315 7.69 15.24 -0.55
CA THR A 315 8.37 15.84 -1.71
C THR A 315 9.43 16.84 -1.29
N LYS A 316 9.35 17.40 -0.08
CA LYS A 316 10.34 18.35 0.46
C LYS A 316 11.62 17.67 0.92
N GLU A 317 11.61 16.34 1.10
CA GLU A 317 12.76 15.59 1.58
C GLU A 317 13.87 15.50 0.53
N GLU A 318 15.12 15.50 1.00
CA GLU A 318 16.29 15.46 0.10
C GLU A 318 16.27 14.25 -0.82
N ILE A 319 15.77 13.10 -0.34
CA ILE A 319 15.65 11.90 -1.15
C ILE A 319 14.79 12.15 -2.39
N TYR A 320 13.60 12.73 -2.23
CA TYR A 320 12.70 13.02 -3.33
C TYR A 320 13.32 14.04 -4.29
N GLN A 321 13.90 15.11 -3.73
CA GLN A 321 14.59 16.14 -4.51
C GLN A 321 15.80 15.60 -5.30
N ASN A 322 16.41 14.51 -4.86
CA ASN A 322 17.47 13.84 -5.60
C ASN A 322 16.92 12.89 -6.67
N PHE A 323 15.82 12.17 -6.40
CA PHE A 323 15.17 11.31 -7.37
C PHE A 323 14.64 12.08 -8.58
N ILE A 324 14.03 13.25 -8.40
CA ILE A 324 13.54 14.06 -9.54
C ILE A 324 14.67 14.64 -10.43
N LYS A 325 15.93 14.59 -9.98
CA LYS A 325 17.10 15.03 -10.75
C LYS A 325 17.70 13.92 -11.61
N ILE A 326 17.28 12.66 -11.42
CA ILE A 326 17.80 11.56 -12.21
C ILE A 326 17.25 11.66 -13.64
N LYS A 327 18.05 11.22 -14.61
CA LYS A 327 17.66 11.21 -16.03
C LYS A 327 16.55 10.17 -16.26
N PRO A 328 15.41 10.54 -16.88
CA PRO A 328 14.38 9.60 -17.26
C PRO A 328 14.92 8.49 -18.19
N GLY A 329 14.44 7.25 -18.01
CA GLY A 329 14.84 6.11 -18.86
C GLY A 329 16.21 5.49 -18.53
N HIS A 330 17.00 6.09 -17.65
CA HIS A 330 18.28 5.55 -17.20
C HIS A 330 18.17 5.03 -15.76
N PRO A 331 18.60 3.80 -15.45
CA PRO A 331 18.47 3.27 -14.10
C PRO A 331 19.43 3.95 -13.12
N ALA A 332 18.91 4.30 -11.95
CA ALA A 332 19.71 4.74 -10.80
C ALA A 332 19.91 3.58 -9.80
N GLU A 333 20.93 3.69 -8.97
CA GLU A 333 21.28 2.74 -7.92
C GLU A 333 21.31 3.43 -6.56
N LEU A 334 20.51 2.92 -5.62
CA LEU A 334 20.51 3.35 -4.23
C LEU A 334 21.44 2.45 -3.40
N ILE A 335 22.57 3.00 -2.96
CA ILE A 335 23.66 2.26 -2.33
C ILE A 335 23.63 2.50 -0.82
N PHE A 336 23.33 1.46 -0.05
CA PHE A 336 23.35 1.45 1.41
C PHE A 336 24.73 1.01 1.91
N ASN A 337 25.43 1.85 2.67
CA ASN A 337 26.72 1.51 3.27
C ASN A 337 26.53 1.36 4.77
N LEU A 338 26.61 0.11 5.24
CA LEU A 338 26.31 -0.29 6.60
C LEU A 338 27.58 -0.71 7.32
N SER A 339 27.66 -0.36 8.60
CA SER A 339 28.73 -0.78 9.50
C SER A 339 28.17 -1.17 10.87
N THR A 340 29.04 -1.72 11.71
CA THR A 340 28.73 -1.99 13.12
C THR A 340 28.78 -0.73 14.00
N SER A 341 29.28 0.42 13.51
CA SER A 341 29.48 1.65 14.29
C SER A 341 28.21 2.49 14.48
N ARG A 342 27.03 1.93 14.18
CA ARG A 342 25.72 2.62 14.08
C ARG A 342 25.59 3.62 12.93
N GLU A 343 26.69 4.08 12.35
CA GLU A 343 26.69 4.99 11.21
C GLU A 343 26.15 4.30 9.96
N ILE A 344 25.34 5.02 9.21
CA ILE A 344 24.77 4.59 7.93
C ILE A 344 25.02 5.71 6.93
N ASN A 345 25.51 5.35 5.74
CA ASN A 345 25.64 6.28 4.62
C ASN A 345 24.85 5.76 3.42
N VAL A 346 24.00 6.59 2.83
CA VAL A 346 23.22 6.22 1.64
C VAL A 346 23.57 7.16 0.49
N ASN A 347 23.81 6.60 -0.68
CA ASN A 347 24.11 7.36 -1.89
C ASN A 347 23.18 6.92 -3.01
N LEU A 348 22.67 7.88 -3.78
CA LEU A 348 21.97 7.61 -5.03
C LEU A 348 22.93 7.87 -6.18
N LYS A 349 23.18 6.88 -7.03
CA LYS A 349 24.09 6.96 -8.17
C LYS A 349 23.34 6.76 -9.47
N GLN A 350 23.65 7.54 -10.49
CA GLN A 350 23.19 7.30 -11.86
C GLN A 350 24.35 7.63 -12.81
N GLU A 351 24.82 6.63 -13.55
CA GLU A 351 25.99 6.78 -14.44
C GLU A 351 27.21 7.34 -13.69
N ASN A 352 27.70 8.52 -14.11
CA ASN A 352 28.83 9.24 -13.51
C ASN A 352 28.40 10.25 -12.43
N THR A 353 27.10 10.37 -12.15
CA THR A 353 26.56 11.29 -11.16
C THR A 353 26.28 10.55 -9.86
N SER A 354 26.68 11.15 -8.74
CA SER A 354 26.42 10.63 -7.40
C SER A 354 25.79 11.73 -6.54
N PHE A 355 24.66 11.42 -5.93
CA PHE A 355 23.96 12.24 -4.97
C PHE A 355 24.14 11.61 -3.58
N ASN A 356 24.96 12.23 -2.74
CA ASN A 356 25.08 11.82 -1.36
C ASN A 356 23.83 12.30 -0.60
N ILE A 357 23.12 11.37 0.05
CA ILE A 357 21.92 11.67 0.80
C ILE A 357 22.32 11.89 2.26
N ARG A 358 22.32 13.15 2.67
CA ARG A 358 22.79 13.61 3.98
C ARG A 358 21.66 13.68 5.00
N LYS A 359 20.45 13.96 4.53
CA LYS A 359 19.24 14.10 5.32
C LYS A 359 18.61 12.74 5.61
N ILE A 360 19.34 11.91 6.36
CA ILE A 360 18.87 10.61 6.81
C ILE A 360 18.96 10.49 8.32
N THR A 361 17.98 9.81 8.92
CA THR A 361 18.06 9.35 10.30
C THR A 361 18.14 7.84 10.29
N GLY A 362 19.31 7.28 10.59
CA GLY A 362 19.50 5.83 10.56
C GLY A 362 20.46 5.32 11.63
N LYS A 363 20.19 4.13 12.14
CA LYS A 363 21.00 3.47 13.19
C LYS A 363 21.06 1.96 12.93
N THR A 364 22.23 1.37 13.17
CA THR A 364 22.41 -0.09 13.22
C THR A 364 22.31 -0.58 14.67
N PHE A 365 21.45 -1.58 14.90
CA PHE A 365 21.29 -2.26 16.18
C PHE A 365 21.84 -3.67 16.07
N GLN A 366 22.58 -4.11 17.08
CA GLN A 366 22.85 -5.53 17.25
C GLN A 366 21.66 -6.13 17.99
N GLN A 367 21.05 -7.18 17.44
CA GLN A 367 19.94 -7.91 18.06
C GLN A 367 20.44 -9.04 18.95
#